data_AF-Q52ZM2-F1
#
_entry.id   AF-Q52ZM2-F1
#
_cell.length_a   1.000
_cell.length_b   1.000
_cell.length_c   1.000
_cell.angle_alpha   90.00
_cell.angle_beta   90.00
_cell.angle_gamma   90.00
#
_symmetry.space_group_name_H-M   'P 1'
#
loop_
_entity.id
_entity.type
_entity.pdbx_description
1 polymer ?
#
loop_
_entity_poly.entity_id
_entity_poly.type
_entity_poly.pdbx_seq_one_letter_code
_entity_poly.pdbx_strand_id
1 'polypeptide(L)'
;SSFDFMDGYDKPVEGRKINWMKAGILESDRVVTVSPYYAQELLSGIEKGVELDNIIRKTGITGIVNGMDVQEWNPSTDKYIDVKYDATTVFNAKPLLKEALQAAVGLPVDGNIPVIGFIGRLEEQKGSDILAEAISQFIGENVQIVILGTGKKPLEKQIEQLEIKYPDKAIGIAKFNVSLAH
;
A
#
# COMPACT_ATOMS: atom_id res chain seq x y z
N SER A 1 -6.22 -23.71 -27.03
CA SER A 1 -6.63 -22.35 -27.43
C SER A 1 -6.09 -21.33 -26.44
N SER A 2 -5.93 -20.05 -26.82
CA SER A 2 -5.53 -18.95 -25.92
C SER A 2 -6.49 -18.77 -24.74
N PHE A 3 -7.73 -19.22 -24.90
CA PHE A 3 -8.77 -19.24 -23.86
C PHE A 3 -8.88 -20.56 -23.09
N ASP A 4 -8.06 -21.57 -23.41
CA ASP A 4 -8.08 -22.84 -22.67
C ASP A 4 -7.09 -22.78 -21.53
N PHE A 5 -7.63 -22.69 -20.31
CA PHE A 5 -6.87 -22.74 -19.07
C PHE A 5 -7.50 -23.77 -18.15
N MET A 6 -6.67 -24.65 -17.59
CA MET A 6 -7.05 -25.56 -16.51
C MET A 6 -6.43 -24.97 -15.25
N ASP A 7 -7.28 -24.59 -14.30
CA ASP A 7 -6.88 -24.02 -13.01
C ASP A 7 -6.47 -25.15 -12.07
N GLY A 8 -5.27 -25.05 -11.48
CA GLY A 8 -4.73 -26.01 -10.52
C GLY A 8 -5.04 -25.70 -9.06
N TYR A 9 -5.69 -24.56 -8.76
CA TYR A 9 -6.03 -24.20 -7.39
C TYR A 9 -7.21 -25.04 -6.87
N ASP A 10 -7.02 -25.65 -5.68
CA ASP A 10 -8.06 -26.37 -4.93
C ASP A 10 -9.34 -25.53 -4.74
N LYS A 11 -9.26 -24.19 -4.81
CA LYS A 11 -10.38 -23.24 -4.90
C LYS A 11 -9.98 -21.97 -5.66
N PRO A 12 -10.79 -21.45 -6.60
CA PRO A 12 -12.20 -21.79 -6.82
C PRO A 12 -12.39 -22.62 -8.10
N VAL A 13 -12.60 -23.93 -7.98
CA VAL A 13 -13.06 -24.87 -9.03
C VAL A 13 -11.99 -25.34 -10.03
N GLU A 14 -11.71 -26.64 -9.99
CA GLU A 14 -10.96 -27.40 -11.00
C GLU A 14 -11.81 -27.55 -12.27
N GLY A 15 -11.30 -27.12 -13.42
CA GLY A 15 -12.03 -27.22 -14.69
C GLY A 15 -11.56 -26.23 -15.76
N ARG A 16 -12.16 -26.33 -16.95
CA ARG A 16 -11.86 -25.45 -18.09
C ARG A 16 -12.37 -24.04 -17.82
N LYS A 17 -11.47 -23.08 -17.82
CA LYS A 17 -11.79 -21.65 -17.64
C LYS A 17 -11.26 -20.82 -18.79
N ILE A 18 -11.98 -19.73 -19.04
CA ILE A 18 -11.52 -18.65 -19.90
C ILE A 18 -10.65 -17.73 -19.04
N ASN A 19 -9.36 -17.63 -19.36
CA ASN A 19 -8.43 -16.74 -18.67
C ASN A 19 -8.04 -15.56 -19.58
N TRP A 20 -8.58 -14.37 -19.27
CA TRP A 20 -8.40 -13.17 -20.09
C TRP A 20 -6.97 -12.65 -20.02
N MET A 21 -6.32 -12.74 -18.86
CA MET A 21 -4.93 -12.35 -18.69
C MET A 21 -4.01 -13.23 -19.54
N LYS A 22 -4.22 -14.55 -19.52
CA LYS A 22 -3.50 -15.50 -20.37
C LYS A 22 -3.66 -15.17 -21.85
N ALA A 23 -4.89 -14.93 -22.30
CA ALA A 23 -5.14 -14.55 -23.69
C ALA A 23 -4.40 -13.24 -24.02
N GLY A 24 -4.51 -12.21 -23.17
CA GLY A 24 -3.80 -10.95 -23.34
C GLY A 24 -2.27 -11.12 -23.45
N ILE A 25 -1.67 -11.95 -22.59
CA ILE A 25 -0.23 -12.24 -22.63
C ILE A 25 0.16 -12.93 -23.95
N LEU A 26 -0.60 -13.94 -24.38
CA LEU A 26 -0.30 -14.73 -25.57
C LEU A 26 -0.48 -13.96 -26.88
N GLU A 27 -1.50 -13.09 -26.95
CA GLU A 27 -1.85 -12.33 -28.15
C GLU A 27 -1.14 -10.97 -28.25
N SER A 28 -0.40 -10.55 -27.23
CA SER A 28 0.36 -9.29 -27.26
C SER A 28 1.73 -9.47 -27.90
N ASP A 29 2.14 -8.51 -28.75
CA ASP A 29 3.50 -8.45 -29.29
C ASP A 29 4.56 -8.23 -28.19
N ARG A 30 4.15 -7.56 -27.10
CA ARG A 30 5.02 -7.25 -25.97
C ARG A 30 4.29 -7.20 -24.64
N VAL A 31 4.84 -7.89 -23.64
CA VAL A 31 4.33 -7.88 -22.27
C VAL A 31 5.26 -7.04 -21.39
N VAL A 32 4.66 -6.11 -20.63
CA VAL A 32 5.34 -5.22 -19.70
C VAL A 32 4.70 -5.27 -18.31
N THR A 33 5.47 -4.95 -17.28
CA THR A 33 4.99 -4.82 -15.90
C THR A 33 5.67 -3.66 -15.18
N VAL A 34 5.21 -3.35 -13.97
CA VAL A 34 5.50 -2.09 -13.25
C VAL A 34 6.81 -2.07 -12.45
N SER A 35 7.62 -3.13 -12.54
CA SER A 35 8.93 -3.19 -11.88
C SER A 35 9.81 -4.29 -12.48
N PRO A 36 11.12 -4.04 -12.72
CA PRO A 36 12.07 -5.07 -13.13
C PRO A 36 12.15 -6.25 -12.17
N TYR A 37 12.07 -5.99 -10.86
CA TYR A 37 12.11 -7.06 -9.86
C TYR A 37 10.82 -7.86 -9.88
N TYR A 38 9.67 -7.19 -9.97
CA TYR A 38 8.37 -7.88 -10.07
C TYR A 38 8.29 -8.77 -11.33
N ALA A 39 8.90 -8.34 -12.44
CA ALA A 39 9.04 -9.18 -13.63
C ALA A 39 9.80 -10.48 -13.36
N GLN A 40 10.86 -10.45 -12.52
CA GLN A 40 11.59 -11.64 -12.11
C GLN A 40 10.75 -12.52 -11.16
N GLU A 41 10.00 -11.90 -10.24
CA GLU A 41 9.13 -12.62 -9.32
C GLU A 41 8.04 -13.42 -10.05
N LEU A 42 7.39 -12.81 -11.03
CA LEU A 42 6.40 -13.47 -11.90
C LEU A 42 6.96 -14.70 -12.62
N LEU A 43 8.27 -14.73 -12.86
CA LEU A 43 8.99 -15.85 -13.49
C LEU A 43 9.57 -16.85 -12.48
N SER A 44 9.49 -16.60 -11.18
CA SER A 44 10.16 -17.44 -10.17
C SER A 44 9.37 -18.67 -9.75
N GLY A 45 8.08 -18.77 -10.09
CA GLY A 45 7.28 -19.96 -9.84
C GLY A 45 5.77 -19.74 -9.91
N ILE A 46 5.04 -20.85 -9.76
CA ILE A 46 3.59 -20.93 -9.92
C ILE A 46 2.85 -20.03 -8.92
N GLU A 47 3.30 -19.94 -7.67
CA GLU A 47 2.66 -19.13 -6.63
C GLU A 47 2.73 -17.62 -6.94
N LYS A 48 3.88 -17.15 -7.43
CA LYS A 48 4.09 -15.72 -7.73
C LYS A 48 3.55 -15.34 -9.10
N GLY A 49 3.64 -16.23 -10.09
CA GLY A 49 3.09 -16.03 -11.43
C GLY A 49 1.62 -16.42 -11.56
N VAL A 50 0.98 -16.91 -10.49
CA VAL A 50 -0.41 -17.38 -10.43
C VAL A 50 -0.72 -18.32 -11.61
N GLU A 51 0.09 -19.38 -11.74
CA GLU A 51 0.01 -20.40 -12.82
C GLU A 51 0.24 -19.89 -14.26
N LEU A 52 0.58 -18.61 -14.44
CA LEU A 52 0.91 -18.02 -15.74
C LEU A 52 2.43 -17.87 -15.97
N ASP A 53 3.25 -18.25 -14.99
CA ASP A 53 4.72 -18.15 -15.03
C ASP A 53 5.31 -18.78 -16.30
N ASN A 54 4.83 -19.96 -16.68
CA ASN A 54 5.28 -20.67 -17.88
C ASN A 54 4.91 -19.95 -19.18
N ILE A 55 3.76 -19.26 -19.19
CA ILE A 55 3.29 -18.50 -20.35
C ILE A 55 4.09 -17.22 -20.47
N ILE A 56 4.27 -16.50 -19.36
CA ILE A 56 5.06 -15.26 -19.27
C ILE A 56 6.52 -15.54 -19.65
N ARG A 57 7.08 -16.68 -19.27
CA ARG A 57 8.45 -17.08 -19.66
C ARG A 57 8.60 -17.28 -21.16
N LYS A 58 7.58 -17.80 -21.84
CA LYS A 58 7.60 -18.03 -23.30
C LYS A 58 7.49 -16.73 -24.09
N THR A 59 6.64 -15.80 -23.66
CA THR A 59 6.44 -14.51 -24.34
C THR A 59 7.52 -13.49 -23.98
N GLY A 60 8.18 -13.68 -22.84
CA GLY A 60 9.06 -12.68 -22.23
C GLY A 60 8.27 -11.57 -21.57
N ILE A 61 8.88 -10.92 -20.58
CA ILE A 61 8.30 -9.79 -19.84
C ILE A 61 9.37 -8.76 -19.53
N THR A 62 9.00 -7.48 -19.56
CA THR A 62 9.91 -6.40 -19.15
C THR A 62 9.27 -5.54 -18.09
N GLY A 63 9.98 -5.39 -16.98
CA GLY A 63 9.58 -4.48 -15.92
C GLY A 63 10.11 -3.07 -16.17
N ILE A 64 9.22 -2.09 -16.03
CA ILE A 64 9.53 -0.67 -16.10
C ILE A 64 8.99 -0.06 -14.81
N VAL A 65 9.86 0.58 -14.02
CA VAL A 65 9.47 1.15 -12.74
C VAL A 65 8.47 2.30 -12.97
N ASN A 66 7.36 2.29 -12.23
CA ASN A 66 6.42 3.40 -12.25
C ASN A 66 7.07 4.69 -11.75
N GLY A 67 6.78 5.80 -12.44
CA GLY A 67 7.07 7.14 -11.93
C GLY A 67 6.04 7.60 -10.90
N MET A 68 6.18 8.86 -10.49
CA MET A 68 5.22 9.60 -9.66
C MET A 68 4.97 10.97 -10.30
N ASP A 69 3.77 11.51 -10.15
CA ASP A 69 3.47 12.87 -10.58
C ASP A 69 4.13 13.88 -9.62
N VAL A 70 5.20 14.53 -10.09
CA VAL A 70 5.98 15.52 -9.33
C VAL A 70 5.34 16.91 -9.30
N GLN A 71 4.20 17.11 -9.96
CA GLN A 71 3.40 18.34 -9.80
C GLN A 71 2.40 18.17 -8.67
N GLU A 72 1.78 17.00 -8.58
CA GLU A 72 0.86 16.65 -7.49
C GLU A 72 1.62 16.40 -6.18
N TRP A 73 2.70 15.61 -6.22
CA TRP A 73 3.47 15.20 -5.04
C TRP A 73 4.79 15.96 -4.95
N ASN A 74 4.71 17.22 -4.52
CA ASN A 74 5.88 18.08 -4.37
C ASN A 74 5.85 18.92 -3.10
N PRO A 75 6.67 18.62 -2.08
CA PRO A 75 6.64 19.31 -0.80
C PRO A 75 6.99 20.81 -0.90
N SER A 76 7.59 21.27 -2.00
CA SER A 76 7.91 22.69 -2.19
C SER A 76 6.72 23.49 -2.71
N THR A 77 5.72 22.84 -3.30
CA THR A 77 4.55 23.49 -3.92
C THR A 77 3.21 22.93 -3.45
N ASP A 78 3.21 21.89 -2.62
CA ASP A 78 2.02 21.24 -2.11
C ASP A 78 1.09 22.25 -1.41
N LYS A 79 -0.21 22.10 -1.66
CA LYS A 79 -1.26 22.96 -1.16
C LYS A 79 -1.91 22.43 0.11
N TYR A 80 -1.67 21.16 0.46
CA TYR A 80 -2.28 20.50 1.62
C TYR A 80 -1.39 20.56 2.87
N ILE A 81 -0.09 20.83 2.70
CA ILE A 81 0.85 21.00 3.82
C ILE A 81 1.03 22.48 4.15
N ASP A 82 1.02 22.81 5.44
CA ASP A 82 1.12 24.20 5.91
C ASP A 82 2.50 24.81 5.66
N VAL A 83 3.55 23.98 5.79
CA VAL A 83 4.95 24.39 5.64
C VAL A 83 5.58 23.66 4.46
N LYS A 84 5.84 24.41 3.40
CA LYS A 84 6.54 23.91 2.22
C LYS A 84 8.02 23.71 2.51
N TYR A 85 8.60 22.69 1.90
CA TYR A 85 10.01 22.35 2.12
C TYR A 85 10.66 21.69 0.91
N ASP A 86 11.98 21.61 0.99
CA ASP A 86 12.86 20.91 0.07
C ASP A 86 13.90 20.07 0.85
N ALA A 87 14.85 19.47 0.14
CA ALA A 87 15.89 18.65 0.75
C ALA A 87 16.77 19.41 1.77
N THR A 88 16.86 20.74 1.69
CA THR A 88 17.71 21.56 2.57
C THR A 88 16.98 22.03 3.82
N THR A 89 15.66 22.19 3.73
CA THR A 89 14.79 22.74 4.79
C THR A 89 13.98 21.66 5.53
N VAL A 90 14.04 20.40 5.08
CA VAL A 90 13.28 19.26 5.60
C VAL A 90 13.36 19.10 7.13
N PHE A 91 14.52 19.32 7.74
CA PHE A 91 14.71 19.15 9.19
C PHE A 91 14.01 20.23 10.03
N ASN A 92 13.75 21.40 9.44
CA ASN A 92 13.02 22.47 10.11
C ASN A 92 11.51 22.36 9.86
N ALA A 93 11.10 21.92 8.66
CA ALA A 93 9.70 21.87 8.26
C ALA A 93 8.96 20.62 8.78
N LYS A 94 9.56 19.42 8.72
CA LYS A 94 8.88 18.18 9.12
C LYS A 94 8.41 18.16 10.58
N PRO A 95 9.13 18.73 11.57
CA PRO A 95 8.61 18.84 12.93
C PRO A 95 7.30 19.63 13.01
N LEU A 96 7.20 20.75 12.30
CA LEU A 96 5.98 21.58 12.26
C LEU A 96 4.82 20.83 11.58
N LEU A 97 5.10 20.15 10.46
CA LEU A 97 4.09 19.33 9.77
C LEU A 97 3.62 18.15 10.61
N LYS A 98 4.51 17.56 11.42
CA LYS A 98 4.19 16.48 12.34
C LYS A 98 3.27 16.97 13.46
N GLU A 99 3.55 18.14 14.04
CA GLU A 99 2.69 18.75 15.05
C GLU A 99 1.31 19.10 14.48
N ALA A 100 1.26 19.62 13.25
CA ALA A 100 0.02 19.86 12.53
C ALA A 100 -0.78 18.57 12.28
N LEU A 101 -0.10 17.48 11.88
CA LEU A 101 -0.72 16.16 11.73
C LEU A 101 -1.28 15.65 13.06
N GLN A 102 -0.50 15.68 14.13
CA GLN A 102 -0.93 15.26 15.47
C GLN A 102 -2.19 16.01 15.90
N ALA A 103 -2.21 17.34 15.73
CA ALA A 103 -3.37 18.16 16.03
C ALA A 103 -4.58 17.82 15.15
N ALA A 104 -4.38 17.62 13.84
CA ALA A 104 -5.44 17.32 12.88
C ALA A 104 -6.12 15.97 13.15
N VAL A 105 -5.37 14.99 13.68
CA VAL A 105 -5.88 13.65 13.99
C VAL A 105 -6.18 13.47 15.49
N GLY A 106 -6.08 14.52 16.30
CA GLY A 106 -6.46 14.47 17.72
C GLY A 106 -5.48 13.73 18.64
N LEU A 107 -4.23 13.51 18.22
CA LEU A 107 -3.18 12.93 19.05
C LEU A 107 -2.45 14.02 19.86
N PRO A 108 -1.80 13.67 20.99
CA PRO A 108 -0.94 14.59 21.72
C PRO A 108 0.12 15.23 20.81
N VAL A 109 0.18 16.56 20.81
CA VAL A 109 1.11 17.33 20.00
C VAL A 109 2.47 17.39 20.72
N ASP A 110 3.43 16.65 20.20
CA ASP A 110 4.81 16.62 20.68
C ASP A 110 5.77 16.23 19.54
N GLY A 111 6.61 17.19 19.15
CA GLY A 111 7.64 17.02 18.13
C GLY A 111 8.66 15.91 18.44
N ASN A 112 8.78 15.46 19.69
CA ASN A 112 9.74 14.42 20.10
C ASN A 112 9.19 12.98 19.99
N ILE A 113 7.86 12.78 19.95
CA ILE A 113 7.25 11.43 19.90
C ILE A 113 7.25 10.90 18.46
N PRO A 114 7.97 9.83 18.09
CA PRO A 114 7.94 9.30 16.72
C PRO A 114 6.52 8.97 16.25
N VAL A 115 6.21 9.32 14.99
CA VAL A 115 4.92 9.02 14.35
C VAL A 115 5.15 8.02 13.24
N ILE A 116 4.40 6.91 13.27
CA ILE A 116 4.38 5.88 12.23
C ILE A 116 3.10 6.02 11.43
N GLY A 117 3.23 6.29 10.13
CA GLY A 117 2.10 6.40 9.21
C GLY A 117 1.93 5.15 8.36
N PHE A 118 0.71 4.63 8.26
CA PHE A 118 0.32 3.65 7.24
C PHE A 118 -0.74 4.25 6.33
N ILE A 119 -0.50 4.23 5.02
CA ILE A 119 -1.47 4.67 4.01
C ILE A 119 -1.63 3.55 2.99
N GLY A 120 -2.85 3.03 2.83
CA GLY A 120 -3.09 1.97 1.86
C GLY A 120 -4.48 1.35 1.90
N ARG A 121 -4.74 0.48 0.93
CA ARG A 121 -5.95 -0.37 0.95
C ARG A 121 -5.85 -1.37 2.09
N LEU A 122 -6.95 -1.54 2.83
CA LEU A 122 -7.07 -2.48 3.94
C LEU A 122 -7.43 -3.86 3.39
N GLU A 123 -6.40 -4.58 2.94
CA GLU A 123 -6.43 -5.91 2.36
C GLU A 123 -5.21 -6.71 2.83
N GLU A 124 -5.31 -8.03 2.87
CA GLU A 124 -4.24 -8.93 3.34
C GLU A 124 -2.97 -8.77 2.49
N GLN A 125 -3.12 -8.46 1.19
CA GLN A 125 -1.98 -8.19 0.30
C GLN A 125 -1.11 -7.00 0.78
N LYS A 126 -1.69 -6.08 1.55
CA LYS A 126 -0.99 -4.92 2.13
C LYS A 126 -0.54 -5.15 3.56
N GLY A 127 -0.81 -6.34 4.13
CA GLY A 127 -0.40 -6.71 5.48
C GLY A 127 -1.09 -5.88 6.56
N SER A 128 -2.28 -5.32 6.30
CA SER A 128 -3.02 -4.53 7.30
C SER A 128 -3.46 -5.36 8.50
N ASP A 129 -3.67 -6.66 8.32
CA ASP A 129 -3.87 -7.66 9.37
C ASP A 129 -2.61 -7.82 10.24
N ILE A 130 -1.44 -7.97 9.61
CA ILE A 130 -0.14 -8.07 10.29
C ILE A 130 0.15 -6.79 11.07
N LEU A 131 -0.10 -5.63 10.46
CA LEU A 131 0.07 -4.33 11.10
C LEU A 131 -0.80 -4.21 12.36
N ALA A 132 -2.08 -4.56 12.27
CA ALA A 132 -3.00 -4.46 13.39
C ALA A 132 -2.55 -5.30 14.59
N GLU A 133 -2.03 -6.51 14.34
CA GLU A 133 -1.48 -7.36 15.39
C GLU A 133 -0.15 -6.82 15.94
N ALA A 134 0.74 -6.32 15.07
CA ALA A 134 2.05 -5.79 15.46
C ALA A 134 1.94 -4.57 16.36
N ILE A 135 0.94 -3.70 16.18
CA ILE A 135 0.73 -2.50 17.00
C ILE A 135 0.71 -2.85 18.48
N SER A 136 0.01 -3.92 18.86
CA SER A 136 -0.10 -4.33 20.26
C SER A 136 1.26 -4.61 20.94
N GLN A 137 2.29 -4.96 20.16
CA GLN A 137 3.61 -5.35 20.66
C GLN A 137 4.49 -4.14 21.01
N PHE A 138 4.33 -3.00 20.32
CA PHE A 138 5.22 -1.85 20.49
C PHE A 138 4.51 -0.55 20.90
N ILE A 139 3.17 -0.53 20.96
CA ILE A 139 2.40 0.64 21.42
C ILE A 139 2.64 1.01 22.90
N GLY A 140 3.29 0.12 23.67
CA GLY A 140 3.78 0.43 25.01
C GLY A 140 4.86 1.53 25.02
N GLU A 141 5.65 1.63 23.95
CA GLU A 141 6.71 2.63 23.78
C GLU A 141 6.16 4.04 23.58
N ASN A 142 7.02 5.05 23.68
CA ASN A 142 6.65 6.44 23.40
C ASN A 142 6.57 6.67 21.88
N VAL A 143 5.51 6.17 21.24
CA VAL A 143 5.28 6.22 19.79
C VAL A 143 3.80 6.48 19.49
N GLN A 144 3.56 7.12 18.36
CA GLN A 144 2.23 7.37 17.81
C GLN A 144 2.05 6.66 16.45
N ILE A 145 0.82 6.26 16.17
CA ILE A 145 0.46 5.50 14.97
C ILE A 145 -0.75 6.15 14.29
N VAL A 146 -0.62 6.43 13.00
CA VAL A 146 -1.69 6.98 12.17
C VAL A 146 -1.92 6.03 11.00
N ILE A 147 -3.13 5.50 10.88
CA ILE A 147 -3.51 4.58 9.80
C ILE A 147 -4.61 5.25 8.96
N LEU A 148 -4.37 5.41 7.67
CA LEU A 148 -5.32 5.93 6.70
C LEU A 148 -5.58 4.89 5.61
N GLY A 149 -6.82 4.43 5.48
CA GLY A 149 -7.12 3.39 4.50
C GLY A 149 -8.59 3.02 4.44
N THR A 150 -8.99 2.40 3.34
CA THR A 150 -10.32 1.80 3.15
C THR A 150 -10.16 0.42 2.53
N GLY A 151 -11.11 -0.48 2.75
CA GLY A 151 -11.02 -1.83 2.21
C GLY A 151 -12.03 -2.80 2.83
N LYS A 152 -11.56 -3.95 3.31
CA LYS A 152 -12.43 -4.95 3.89
C LYS A 152 -13.02 -4.46 5.21
N LYS A 153 -14.35 -4.55 5.35
CA LYS A 153 -15.11 -4.13 6.55
C LYS A 153 -14.54 -4.64 7.89
N PRO A 154 -14.07 -5.90 8.01
CA PRO A 154 -13.44 -6.36 9.24
C PRO A 154 -12.16 -5.60 9.61
N LEU A 155 -11.32 -5.27 8.61
CA LEU A 155 -10.07 -4.54 8.82
C LEU A 155 -10.32 -3.06 9.13
N GLU A 156 -11.30 -2.43 8.46
CA GLU A 156 -11.77 -1.08 8.80
C GLU A 156 -12.18 -1.00 10.28
N LYS A 157 -13.02 -1.95 10.73
CA LYS A 157 -13.46 -2.01 12.12
C LYS A 157 -12.30 -2.23 13.09
N GLN A 158 -11.29 -3.00 12.69
CA GLN A 158 -10.13 -3.29 13.53
C GLN A 158 -9.26 -2.04 13.74
N ILE A 159 -9.07 -1.22 12.70
CA ILE A 159 -8.31 0.03 12.83
C ILE A 159 -9.10 1.11 13.58
N GLU A 160 -10.43 1.19 13.41
CA GLU A 160 -11.29 2.11 14.18
C GLU A 160 -11.26 1.81 15.68
N GLN A 161 -11.05 0.54 16.06
CA GLN A 161 -10.90 0.16 17.47
C GLN A 161 -9.57 0.63 18.10
N LEU A 162 -8.58 1.04 17.30
CA LEU A 162 -7.28 1.47 17.83
C LEU A 162 -7.41 2.74 18.67
N GLU A 163 -8.25 3.68 18.26
CA GLU A 163 -8.51 4.92 19.00
C GLU A 163 -9.13 4.62 20.37
N ILE A 164 -10.01 3.61 20.46
CA ILE A 164 -10.62 3.20 21.73
C ILE A 164 -9.59 2.50 22.64
N LYS A 165 -8.73 1.65 22.07
CA LYS A 165 -7.73 0.89 22.82
C LYS A 165 -6.55 1.74 23.26
N TYR A 166 -6.18 2.75 22.46
CA TYR A 166 -4.98 3.56 22.61
C TYR A 166 -5.25 5.06 22.30
N PRO A 167 -6.13 5.73 23.07
CA PRO A 167 -6.70 7.05 22.74
C PRO A 167 -5.68 8.18 22.54
N ASP A 168 -4.47 8.04 23.06
CA ASP A 168 -3.40 9.05 22.95
C ASP A 168 -2.23 8.60 22.05
N LYS A 169 -2.32 7.41 21.45
CA LYS A 169 -1.20 6.79 20.72
C LYS A 169 -1.56 6.25 19.35
N ALA A 170 -2.80 5.87 19.08
CA ALA A 170 -3.14 5.30 17.78
C ALA A 170 -4.49 5.81 17.28
N ILE A 171 -4.54 6.13 15.99
CA ILE A 171 -5.79 6.48 15.30
C ILE A 171 -5.90 5.75 13.97
N GLY A 172 -7.08 5.20 13.71
CA GLY A 172 -7.47 4.58 12.45
C GLY A 172 -8.52 5.38 11.72
N ILE A 173 -8.20 5.85 10.53
CA ILE A 173 -9.06 6.68 9.68
C ILE A 173 -9.53 5.83 8.49
N ALA A 174 -10.70 5.22 8.65
CA ALA A 174 -11.33 4.36 7.63
C ALA A 174 -12.02 5.16 6.51
N LYS A 175 -11.34 6.18 5.95
CA LYS A 175 -11.90 7.10 4.95
C LYS A 175 -10.86 7.47 3.91
N PHE A 176 -11.32 7.80 2.71
CA PHE A 176 -10.47 8.45 1.71
C PHE A 176 -10.36 9.94 2.06
N ASN A 177 -9.13 10.41 2.30
CA ASN A 177 -8.85 11.82 2.56
C ASN A 177 -7.56 12.21 1.84
N VAL A 178 -7.69 13.03 0.80
CA VAL A 178 -6.55 13.51 0.01
C VAL A 178 -5.63 14.38 0.86
N SER A 179 -6.18 15.32 1.62
CA SER A 179 -5.38 16.25 2.42
C SER A 179 -4.54 15.55 3.50
N LEU A 180 -5.02 14.44 4.07
CA LEU A 180 -4.25 13.66 5.04
C LEU A 180 -3.25 12.69 4.38
N ALA A 181 -3.42 12.42 3.09
CA ALA A 181 -2.49 11.56 2.36
C ALA A 181 -1.25 12.32 1.88
N HIS A 182 -1.35 13.64 1.73
CA HIS A 182 -0.26 14.57 1.43
C HIS A 182 0.51 14.96 2.70
#